data_AF-A0A7W8NRR6-F1
#
_entry.id   AF-A0A7W8NRR6-F1
#
_cell.length_a   1.000
_cell.length_b   1.000
_cell.length_c   1.000
_cell.angle_alpha   90.00
_cell.angle_beta   90.00
_cell.angle_gamma   90.00
#
_symmetry.space_group_name_H-M   'P 1'
#
loop_
_entity.id
_entity.type
_entity.pdbx_description
1 polymer ?
#
loop_
_entity_poly.entity_id
_entity_poly.type
_entity_poly.pdbx_seq_one_letter_code
_entity_poly.pdbx_strand_id
1 'polypeptide(L)'
;MTTSSPMSTTQGFTLVEMLVAIALLAVIMVATAGALPSLTRVNQTSSQDQRAVLLMRAAFEQARQQLDANFDRTTLSLSLTGNGEGGVTCNAPTMTTLRSGTIGVSTVQRPMLIQVNISCRLGSGTAAPVRTYAVDVARPG
;
A
#
# COMPACT_ATOMS: atom_id res chain seq x y z
N MET A 1 -67.68 35.65 -19.46
CA MET A 1 -66.21 35.60 -19.57
C MET A 1 -65.78 34.22 -19.05
N THR A 2 -65.67 33.24 -19.94
CA THR A 2 -65.44 31.82 -19.57
C THR A 2 -64.01 31.45 -19.91
N THR A 3 -63.19 31.24 -18.89
CA THR A 3 -61.80 30.77 -18.99
C THR A 3 -61.78 29.28 -19.26
N SER A 4 -61.45 28.89 -20.49
CA SER A 4 -61.21 27.49 -20.86
C SER A 4 -59.90 27.01 -20.24
N SER A 5 -59.99 26.05 -19.32
CA SER A 5 -58.82 25.38 -18.74
C SER A 5 -58.22 24.41 -19.76
N PRO A 6 -56.90 24.44 -20.03
CA PRO A 6 -56.28 23.47 -20.93
C PRO A 6 -56.28 22.08 -20.29
N MET A 7 -56.94 21.12 -20.93
CA MET A 7 -56.84 19.71 -20.57
C MET A 7 -55.43 19.21 -20.88
N SER A 8 -54.67 18.90 -19.84
CA SER A 8 -53.42 18.15 -19.92
C SER A 8 -53.72 16.74 -20.44
N THR A 9 -53.31 16.44 -21.67
CA THR A 9 -53.32 15.07 -22.20
C THR A 9 -52.22 14.28 -21.52
N THR A 10 -52.60 13.48 -20.53
CA THR A 10 -51.71 12.47 -19.93
C THR A 10 -51.47 11.37 -20.95
N GLN A 11 -50.34 11.42 -21.65
CA GLN A 11 -49.90 10.33 -22.52
C GLN A 11 -49.43 9.17 -21.63
N GLY A 12 -50.18 8.06 -21.66
CA GLY A 12 -49.79 6.83 -20.98
C GLY A 12 -48.61 6.15 -21.68
N PHE A 13 -47.69 5.59 -20.90
CA PHE A 13 -46.57 4.80 -21.39
C PHE A 13 -47.06 3.60 -22.22
N THR A 14 -46.42 3.37 -23.36
CA THR A 14 -46.75 2.22 -24.21
C THR A 14 -46.16 0.94 -23.62
N LEU A 15 -46.80 -0.21 -23.88
CA LEU A 15 -46.31 -1.52 -23.40
C LEU A 15 -44.88 -1.80 -23.91
N VAL A 16 -44.58 -1.38 -25.14
CA VAL A 16 -43.25 -1.49 -25.75
C VAL A 16 -42.22 -0.68 -24.96
N GLU A 17 -42.57 0.52 -24.52
CA GLU A 17 -41.68 1.40 -23.76
C GLU A 17 -41.32 0.80 -22.39
N MET A 18 -42.27 0.14 -21.73
CA MET A 18 -42.01 -0.62 -20.51
C MET A 18 -41.08 -1.82 -20.75
N LEU A 19 -41.28 -2.57 -21.83
CA LEU A 19 -40.39 -3.69 -22.19
C LEU A 19 -38.95 -3.21 -22.46
N VAL A 20 -38.80 -2.10 -23.17
CA VAL A 20 -37.49 -1.49 -23.43
C VAL A 20 -36.84 -1.01 -22.13
N ALA A 21 -37.60 -0.37 -21.24
CA ALA A 21 -37.09 0.07 -19.94
C ALA A 21 -36.59 -1.10 -19.09
N ILE A 22 -37.33 -2.21 -19.04
CA ILE A 22 -36.93 -3.42 -18.29
C ILE A 22 -35.69 -4.05 -18.91
N ALA A 23 -35.60 -4.11 -20.24
CA ALA A 23 -34.42 -4.63 -20.94
C ALA A 23 -33.17 -3.79 -20.65
N LEU A 24 -33.28 -2.45 -20.69
CA LEU A 24 -32.19 -1.54 -20.35
C LEU A 24 -31.79 -1.68 -18.87
N LEU A 25 -32.77 -1.79 -17.97
CA LEU A 25 -32.53 -2.00 -16.55
C LEU A 25 -31.74 -3.30 -16.30
N ALA A 26 -32.11 -4.40 -16.97
CA ALA A 26 -31.42 -5.68 -16.84
C ALA A 26 -29.95 -5.58 -17.30
N VAL A 27 -29.68 -4.90 -18.41
CA VAL A 27 -28.31 -4.67 -18.89
C VAL A 27 -27.49 -3.87 -17.88
N ILE A 28 -28.07 -2.82 -17.30
CA ILE A 28 -27.40 -1.99 -16.30
C ILE A 28 -27.10 -2.79 -15.02
N MET A 29 -28.02 -3.64 -14.56
CA MET A 29 -27.77 -4.50 -13.39
C MET A 29 -26.62 -5.49 -13.62
N VAL A 30 -26.54 -6.11 -14.80
CA VAL A 30 -25.43 -7.02 -15.13
C VAL A 30 -24.10 -6.27 -15.21
N ALA A 31 -24.09 -5.09 -15.83
CA ALA A 31 -22.90 -4.26 -15.93
C ALA A 31 -22.37 -3.81 -14.55
N THR A 32 -23.26 -3.45 -13.63
CA THR A 32 -22.88 -2.99 -12.28
C THR A 32 -22.50 -4.14 -11.35
N ALA A 33 -23.11 -5.32 -11.49
CA ALA A 33 -22.75 -6.51 -10.72
C ALA A 33 -21.28 -6.94 -10.94
N GLY A 34 -20.74 -6.73 -12.15
CA GLY A 34 -19.33 -6.99 -12.47
C GLY A 34 -18.33 -6.05 -11.79
N ALA A 35 -18.74 -4.86 -11.34
CA ALA A 35 -17.84 -3.87 -10.76
C ALA A 35 -17.51 -4.15 -9.27
N LEU A 36 -18.45 -4.75 -8.53
CA LEU A 36 -18.35 -4.97 -7.08
C LEU A 36 -17.15 -5.85 -6.65
N PRO A 37 -16.80 -6.95 -7.34
CA PRO A 37 -15.65 -7.79 -6.96
C PRO A 37 -14.31 -7.09 -7.16
N SER A 38 -14.23 -6.13 -8.09
CA SER A 38 -12.97 -5.40 -8.33
C SER A 38 -12.65 -4.45 -7.18
N LEU A 39 -13.69 -3.80 -6.61
CA LEU A 39 -13.56 -2.86 -5.51
C LEU A 39 -13.11 -3.54 -4.21
N THR A 40 -13.60 -4.74 -3.93
CA THR A 40 -13.20 -5.50 -2.72
C THR A 40 -11.73 -5.90 -2.77
N ARG A 41 -11.23 -6.31 -3.95
CA ARG A 41 -9.82 -6.67 -4.14
C ARG A 41 -8.91 -5.46 -3.96
N VAL A 42 -9.25 -4.31 -4.55
CA VAL A 42 -8.46 -3.08 -4.40
C VAL A 42 -8.40 -2.64 -2.95
N ASN A 43 -9.51 -2.75 -2.20
CA ASN A 43 -9.55 -2.39 -0.78
C ASN A 43 -8.63 -3.30 0.06
N GLN A 44 -8.65 -4.61 -0.19
CA GLN A 44 -7.74 -5.54 0.49
C GLN A 44 -6.27 -5.21 0.23
N THR A 45 -5.89 -5.01 -1.04
CA THR A 45 -4.51 -4.63 -1.40
C THR A 45 -4.11 -3.30 -0.77
N SER A 46 -5.00 -2.31 -0.76
CA SER A 46 -4.72 -1.01 -0.13
C SER A 46 -4.50 -1.15 1.38
N SER A 47 -5.31 -1.95 2.06
CA SER A 47 -5.14 -2.20 3.50
C SER A 47 -3.82 -2.91 3.83
N GLN A 48 -3.38 -3.81 2.96
CA GLN A 48 -2.09 -4.50 3.09
C GLN A 48 -0.92 -3.55 2.85
N ASP A 49 -0.99 -2.71 1.81
CA ASP A 49 0.02 -1.69 1.52
C ASP A 49 0.17 -0.71 2.70
N GLN A 50 -0.95 -0.23 3.28
CA GLN A 50 -0.92 0.66 4.44
C GLN A 50 -0.23 0.01 5.66
N ARG A 51 -0.54 -1.26 5.93
CA ARG A 51 0.09 -2.01 7.03
C ARG A 51 1.59 -2.20 6.80
N ALA A 52 1.99 -2.55 5.58
CA ALA A 52 3.40 -2.65 5.22
C ALA A 52 4.14 -1.34 5.49
N VAL A 53 3.58 -0.20 5.08
CA VAL A 53 4.20 1.12 5.31
C VAL A 53 4.35 1.43 6.81
N LEU A 54 3.35 1.11 7.64
CA LEU A 54 3.41 1.33 9.08
C LEU A 54 4.50 0.47 9.75
N LEU A 55 4.55 -0.82 9.42
CA LEU A 55 5.60 -1.74 9.90
C LEU A 55 6.98 -1.23 9.52
N MET A 56 7.13 -0.77 8.29
CA MET A 56 8.40 -0.26 7.77
C MET A 56 8.84 1.02 8.46
N ARG A 57 7.92 1.94 8.71
CA ARG A 57 8.21 3.15 9.47
C ARG A 57 8.71 2.83 10.87
N ALA A 58 8.04 1.91 11.58
CA ALA A 58 8.47 1.47 12.90
C ALA A 58 9.85 0.80 12.85
N ALA A 59 10.09 -0.03 11.83
CA ALA A 59 11.36 -0.70 11.64
C ALA A 59 12.51 0.29 11.37
N PHE A 60 12.34 1.26 10.46
CA PHE A 60 13.36 2.27 10.18
C PHE A 60 13.65 3.16 11.40
N GLU A 61 12.65 3.45 12.22
CA GLU A 61 12.87 4.21 13.46
C GLU A 61 13.73 3.41 14.45
N GLN A 62 13.46 2.12 14.63
CA GLN A 62 14.31 1.23 15.45
C GLN A 62 15.72 1.11 14.87
N ALA A 63 15.85 0.98 13.55
CA ALA A 63 17.16 0.91 12.89
C ALA A 63 17.96 2.19 13.10
N ARG A 64 17.31 3.35 12.99
CA ARG A 64 17.92 4.64 13.26
C ARG A 64 18.42 4.73 14.70
N GLN A 65 17.62 4.33 15.68
CA GLN A 65 18.02 4.32 17.08
C GLN A 65 19.23 3.40 17.35
N GLN A 66 19.29 2.23 16.71
CA GLN A 66 20.44 1.33 16.85
C GLN A 66 21.71 1.87 16.18
N LEU A 67 21.58 2.48 15.00
CA LEU A 67 22.70 3.07 14.28
C LEU A 67 23.22 4.34 14.94
N ASP A 68 22.35 5.09 15.60
CA ASP A 68 22.73 6.24 16.43
C ASP A 68 23.55 5.79 17.64
N ALA A 69 23.13 4.70 18.30
CA ALA A 69 23.89 4.11 19.40
C ALA A 69 25.22 3.46 18.97
N ASN A 70 25.24 2.78 17.82
CA ASN A 70 26.46 2.18 17.26
C ASN A 70 26.36 2.00 15.73
N PHE A 71 26.95 2.95 15.02
CA PHE A 71 26.96 2.99 13.55
C PHE A 71 27.85 1.90 12.91
N ASP A 72 28.79 1.33 13.66
CA ASP A 72 29.72 0.29 13.17
C ASP A 72 29.14 -1.14 13.28
N ARG A 73 27.84 -1.27 13.63
CA ARG A 73 27.16 -2.56 13.68
C ARG A 73 27.06 -3.20 12.30
N THR A 74 27.28 -4.52 12.26
CA THR A 74 27.09 -5.36 11.07
C THR A 74 25.71 -6.00 11.01
N THR A 75 24.96 -5.98 12.11
CA THR A 75 23.62 -6.57 12.23
C THR A 75 22.67 -5.65 12.99
N LEU A 76 21.41 -5.69 12.57
CA LEU A 76 20.30 -4.91 13.09
C LEU A 76 19.26 -5.88 13.66
N SER A 77 18.99 -5.78 14.97
CA SER A 77 18.00 -6.64 15.64
C SER A 77 16.70 -5.87 15.79
N LEU A 78 15.80 -5.97 14.81
CA LEU A 78 14.52 -5.26 14.84
C LEU A 78 13.40 -6.19 15.29
N SER A 79 12.51 -5.65 16.12
CA SER A 79 11.27 -6.31 16.51
C SER A 79 10.13 -5.66 15.74
N LEU A 80 9.60 -6.38 14.74
CA LEU A 80 8.46 -5.95 13.95
C LEU A 80 7.16 -6.47 14.60
N THR A 81 6.58 -5.71 15.52
CA THR A 81 5.27 -6.01 16.11
C THR A 81 4.20 -6.01 15.03
N GLY A 82 3.44 -7.12 14.90
CA GLY A 82 2.43 -7.29 13.85
C GLY A 82 2.96 -7.90 12.54
N ASN A 83 4.21 -8.38 12.52
CA ASN A 83 4.73 -9.12 11.37
C ASN A 83 3.95 -10.43 11.16
N GLY A 84 3.44 -10.65 9.95
CA GLY A 84 2.58 -11.77 9.61
C GLY A 84 1.07 -11.49 9.76
N GLU A 85 0.67 -10.36 10.34
CA GLU A 85 -0.73 -10.00 10.46
C GLU A 85 -1.30 -9.45 9.14
N GLY A 86 -2.55 -9.80 8.84
CA GLY A 86 -3.22 -9.31 7.63
C GLY A 86 -2.57 -9.78 6.31
N GLY A 87 -1.76 -10.85 6.37
CA GLY A 87 -1.04 -11.38 5.22
C GLY A 87 0.18 -10.57 4.81
N VAL A 88 0.68 -9.66 5.65
CA VAL A 88 1.91 -8.91 5.38
C VAL A 88 3.04 -9.49 6.20
N THR A 89 4.09 -9.99 5.54
CA THR A 89 5.28 -10.53 6.23
C THR A 89 6.52 -9.80 5.76
N CYS A 90 7.22 -9.14 6.66
CA CYS A 90 8.49 -8.49 6.41
C CYS A 90 9.65 -9.34 6.91
N ASN A 91 10.71 -9.41 6.11
CA ASN A 91 11.96 -10.03 6.49
C ASN A 91 12.78 -9.10 7.38
N ALA A 92 13.76 -9.66 8.09
CA ALA A 92 14.74 -8.88 8.82
C ALA A 92 15.46 -7.88 7.89
N PRO A 93 15.81 -6.68 8.39
CA PRO A 93 16.54 -5.71 7.60
C PRO A 93 17.92 -6.24 7.21
N THR A 94 18.35 -5.90 6.01
CA THR A 94 19.73 -6.09 5.55
C THR A 94 20.43 -4.74 5.47
N MET A 95 21.74 -4.74 5.74
CA MET A 95 22.57 -3.53 5.69
C MET A 95 23.56 -3.64 4.55
N THR A 96 23.66 -2.58 3.76
CA THR A 96 24.65 -2.45 2.70
C THR A 96 25.46 -1.18 2.94
N THR A 97 26.77 -1.32 3.13
CA THR A 97 27.65 -0.16 3.22
C THR A 97 27.82 0.45 1.83
N LEU A 98 27.33 1.68 1.65
CA LEU A 98 27.41 2.39 0.37
C LEU A 98 28.71 3.18 0.24
N ARG A 99 29.20 3.74 1.35
CA ARG A 99 30.42 4.53 1.36
C ARG A 99 31.18 4.29 2.65
N SER A 100 32.48 4.08 2.52
CA SER A 100 33.41 3.98 3.64
C SER A 100 34.52 5.01 3.46
N GLY A 101 34.92 5.65 4.54
CA GLY A 101 36.01 6.61 4.53
C GLY A 101 36.80 6.57 5.83
N THR A 102 37.89 7.31 5.82
CA THR A 102 38.83 7.40 6.94
C THR A 102 38.38 8.53 7.87
N ILE A 103 38.26 8.25 9.17
CA ILE A 103 37.88 9.27 10.17
C ILE A 103 39.10 9.59 11.03
N GLY A 104 39.60 10.82 10.94
CA GLY A 104 40.81 11.28 11.63
C GLY A 104 42.10 10.68 11.06
N VAL A 105 43.10 10.48 11.92
CA VAL A 105 44.42 9.91 11.56
C VAL A 105 44.42 8.37 11.56
N SER A 106 43.27 7.75 11.81
CA SER A 106 43.14 6.29 11.87
C SER A 106 43.18 5.71 10.46
N THR A 107 44.00 4.70 10.19
CA THR A 107 44.02 3.99 8.90
C THR A 107 42.81 3.06 8.68
N VAL A 108 41.87 3.00 9.63
CA VAL A 108 40.70 2.13 9.57
C VAL A 108 39.59 2.79 8.77
N GLN A 109 39.22 2.17 7.65
CA GLN A 109 38.11 2.61 6.80
C GLN A 109 36.78 2.28 7.48
N ARG A 110 36.03 3.31 7.85
CA ARG A 110 34.75 3.18 8.57
C ARG A 110 33.58 3.53 7.66
N PRO A 111 32.41 2.86 7.80
CA PRO A 111 31.23 3.20 7.02
C PRO A 111 30.78 4.63 7.36
N MET A 112 30.56 5.44 6.33
CA MET A 112 30.03 6.81 6.44
C MET A 112 28.57 6.89 5.99
N LEU A 113 28.16 5.97 5.13
CA LEU A 113 26.81 5.84 4.61
C LEU A 113 26.43 4.37 4.56
N ILE A 114 25.35 4.02 5.25
CA ILE A 114 24.80 2.67 5.27
C ILE A 114 23.38 2.73 4.73
N GLN A 115 23.06 1.84 3.81
CA GLN A 115 21.69 1.62 3.37
C GLN A 115 21.07 0.48 4.16
N VAL A 116 19.92 0.75 4.77
CA VAL A 116 19.09 -0.25 5.43
C VAL A 116 17.98 -0.65 4.47
N ASN A 117 17.95 -1.92 4.11
CA ASN A 117 16.96 -2.50 3.20
C ASN A 117 16.01 -3.39 3.99
N ILE A 118 14.71 -3.23 3.79
CA ILE A 118 13.70 -4.15 4.34
C ILE A 118 12.82 -4.63 3.18
N SER A 119 12.49 -5.92 3.17
CA SER A 119 11.60 -6.53 2.18
C SER A 119 10.33 -7.03 2.85
N CYS A 120 9.18 -6.63 2.34
CA CYS A 120 7.86 -7.08 2.79
C CYS A 120 7.13 -7.80 1.68
N ARG A 121 6.58 -8.96 1.98
CA ARG A 121 5.70 -9.73 1.12
C ARG A 121 4.25 -9.40 1.46
N LEU A 122 3.45 -9.07 0.45
CA LEU A 122 2.04 -8.71 0.61
C LEU A 122 1.16 -9.84 0.07
N GLY A 123 0.54 -10.59 0.99
CA GLY A 123 -0.29 -11.75 0.72
C GLY A 123 0.33 -13.06 1.22
N SER A 124 -0.51 -14.08 1.30
CA SER A 124 -0.09 -15.44 1.65
C SER A 124 0.41 -16.19 0.41
N GLY A 125 1.59 -16.81 0.50
CA GLY A 125 2.14 -17.68 -0.55
C GLY A 125 3.48 -17.20 -1.12
N THR A 126 4.15 -18.08 -1.86
CA THR A 126 5.48 -17.79 -2.44
C THR A 126 5.42 -16.85 -3.65
N ALA A 127 4.27 -16.79 -4.35
CA ALA A 127 4.03 -15.92 -5.51
C ALA A 127 3.52 -14.51 -5.12
N ALA A 128 3.34 -14.23 -3.83
CA ALA A 128 2.90 -12.93 -3.36
C ALA A 128 3.96 -11.85 -3.69
N PRO A 129 3.53 -10.63 -4.10
CA PRO A 129 4.44 -9.55 -4.45
C PRO A 129 5.32 -9.19 -3.25
N VAL A 130 6.62 -9.03 -3.53
CA VAL A 130 7.61 -8.55 -2.55
C VAL A 130 7.94 -7.11 -2.89
N ARG A 131 7.75 -6.20 -1.93
CA ARG A 131 8.17 -4.81 -2.01
C ARG A 131 9.40 -4.62 -1.14
N THR A 132 10.45 -4.06 -1.71
CA THR A 132 11.68 -3.71 -1.00
C THR A 132 11.75 -2.20 -0.83
N TYR A 133 12.14 -1.77 0.36
CA TYR A 133 12.28 -0.37 0.72
C TYR A 133 13.68 -0.17 1.30
N ALA A 134 14.30 0.94 0.93
CA ALA A 134 15.65 1.28 1.31
C ALA A 134 15.66 2.67 1.96
N VAL A 135 16.43 2.82 3.03
CA VAL A 135 16.72 4.12 3.63
C VAL A 135 18.22 4.22 3.84
N ASP A 136 18.81 5.32 3.37
CA ASP A 136 20.21 5.62 3.57
C ASP A 136 20.38 6.41 4.87
N VAL A 137 21.27 5.95 5.73
CA VAL A 137 21.61 6.56 7.01
C VAL A 137 23.06 6.97 6.97
N ALA A 138 23.31 8.27 7.13
CA ALA A 138 24.66 8.82 7.23
C ALA A 138 25.15 8.73 8.67
N ARG A 139 26.47 8.58 8.84
CA ARG A 139 27.12 8.61 10.15
C ARG A 139 26.88 9.99 10.81
N PRO A 140 26.49 10.05 12.09
CA PRO A 140 26.45 11.32 12.81
C PRO A 140 27.86 11.91 12.90
N GLY A 141 27.99 13.18 12.50
CA GLY A 141 29.25 13.93 12.49
C GLY A 141 29.60 14.55 13.83
#